data_AF-A0A5C6EZQ0-F1
#
_entry.id   AF-A0A5C6EZQ0-F1
#
_cell.length_a   1.000
_cell.length_b   1.000
_cell.length_c   1.000
_cell.angle_alpha   90.00
_cell.angle_beta   90.00
_cell.angle_gamma   90.00
#
_symmetry.space_group_name_H-M   'P 1'
#
loop_
_entity.id
_entity.type
_entity.pdbx_description
1 polymer ?
#
loop_
_entity_poly.entity_id
_entity_poly.type
_entity_poly.pdbx_seq_one_letter_code
_entity_poly.pdbx_strand_id
1 'polypeptide(L)'
;MTDPSIDTAEMASVPIDATKRNDPRAKVTGRGIGIGVLVAVFAVVGAWGSIKARKTQLGETTRFWGPKTIMALQLGERIEIRPRGNSDFEPVDLTSTPGLGHLRRALLEERHFDWTTETASPVLEMCVNASDIENEQVVKDGPFAGKNLPTCLQIRITDPTGKRFEPVEIDLSLVGGWAGPSDGSKRVQTTEWVRPKLYNWFATIMNVQQTRYDLRE
;
A
#
# COMPACT_ATOMS: atom_id res chain seq x y z
N MET A 1 -54.54 47.31 47.02
CA MET A 1 -54.56 46.63 48.33
C MET A 1 -54.76 45.16 48.02
N THR A 2 -53.68 44.51 47.54
CA THR A 2 -52.72 43.68 48.29
C THR A 2 -53.24 42.28 48.55
N ASP A 3 -52.85 41.35 47.67
CA ASP A 3 -52.15 40.13 48.09
C ASP A 3 -51.30 39.66 46.90
N PRO A 4 -50.01 39.36 47.10
CA PRO A 4 -49.69 37.95 47.28
C PRO A 4 -48.60 37.72 48.33
N SER A 5 -49.01 37.05 49.41
CA SER A 5 -48.12 36.30 50.29
C SER A 5 -47.49 35.13 49.52
N ILE A 6 -46.16 35.12 49.56
CA ILE A 6 -45.25 34.13 49.01
C ILE A 6 -45.34 32.89 49.90
N ASP A 7 -45.96 31.82 49.41
CA ASP A 7 -45.87 30.51 50.04
C ASP A 7 -44.59 29.82 49.59
N THR A 8 -43.71 29.66 50.57
CA THR A 8 -42.44 28.95 50.46
C THR A 8 -42.75 27.47 50.60
N ALA A 9 -42.89 26.76 49.48
CA ALA A 9 -42.95 25.30 49.46
C ALA A 9 -41.88 24.75 48.53
N GLU A 10 -40.71 24.52 49.13
CA GLU A 10 -39.97 23.27 48.99
C GLU A 10 -39.69 22.81 47.55
N MET A 11 -38.54 23.26 47.02
CA MET A 11 -37.84 22.58 45.94
C MET A 11 -37.50 21.16 46.41
N ALA A 12 -38.43 20.23 46.19
CA ALA A 12 -38.16 18.81 46.28
C ALA A 12 -37.04 18.48 45.29
N SER A 13 -35.86 18.21 45.84
CA SER A 13 -34.75 17.60 45.11
C SER A 13 -35.28 16.36 44.40
N VAL A 14 -35.26 16.35 43.07
CA VAL A 14 -35.51 15.12 42.30
C VAL A 14 -34.40 14.15 42.73
N PRO A 15 -34.73 13.06 43.46
CA PRO A 15 -33.70 12.12 43.82
C PRO A 15 -33.19 11.51 42.51
N ILE A 16 -31.90 11.70 42.23
CA ILE A 16 -31.16 10.91 41.23
C ILE A 16 -30.95 9.50 41.82
N ASP A 17 -31.99 8.93 42.43
CA ASP A 17 -32.06 7.52 42.68
C ASP A 17 -32.49 6.89 41.36
N ALA A 18 -31.45 6.55 40.63
CA ALA A 18 -31.37 5.52 39.62
C ALA A 18 -32.30 4.35 39.96
N THR A 19 -33.59 4.50 39.67
CA THR A 19 -34.52 3.39 39.54
C THR A 19 -34.25 2.73 38.20
N LYS A 20 -33.04 2.16 38.08
CA LYS A 20 -32.77 1.02 37.23
C LYS A 20 -33.79 -0.02 37.66
N ARG A 21 -34.93 -0.07 36.97
CA ARG A 21 -35.91 -1.15 37.09
C ARG A 21 -35.20 -2.43 36.67
N ASN A 22 -34.49 -3.03 37.63
CA ASN A 22 -34.21 -4.45 37.62
C ASN A 22 -35.57 -5.09 37.86
N ASP A 23 -36.31 -5.34 36.78
CA ASP A 23 -37.47 -6.20 36.86
C ASP A 23 -36.92 -7.63 37.09
N PRO A 24 -37.08 -8.21 38.30
CA PRO A 24 -36.60 -9.55 38.59
C PRO A 24 -37.35 -10.63 37.79
N ARG A 25 -38.31 -10.22 36.94
CA ARG A 25 -39.13 -11.06 36.07
C ARG A 25 -38.80 -10.94 34.59
N ALA A 26 -37.62 -10.42 34.22
CA ALA A 26 -37.03 -10.72 32.92
C ALA A 26 -36.73 -12.23 32.84
N LYS A 27 -37.79 -13.03 32.69
CA LYS A 27 -37.70 -14.48 32.53
C LYS A 27 -37.00 -14.69 31.21
N VAL A 28 -35.77 -15.19 31.29
CA VAL A 28 -35.04 -15.70 30.14
C VAL A 28 -35.89 -16.81 29.54
N THR A 29 -36.70 -16.45 28.55
CA THR A 29 -37.54 -17.39 27.82
C THR A 29 -36.65 -18.14 26.84
N GLY A 30 -36.95 -19.41 26.54
CA GLY A 30 -36.17 -20.19 25.56
C GLY A 30 -36.03 -19.49 24.21
N ARG A 31 -37.01 -18.64 23.85
CA ARG A 31 -36.97 -17.74 22.69
C ARG A 31 -35.89 -16.66 22.81
N GLY A 32 -35.74 -16.04 23.99
CA GLY A 32 -34.68 -15.07 24.26
C GLY A 32 -33.28 -15.67 24.19
N ILE A 33 -33.10 -16.91 24.71
CA ILE A 33 -31.84 -17.65 24.53
C ILE A 33 -31.59 -17.94 23.05
N GLY A 34 -32.62 -18.38 22.31
CA GLY A 34 -32.51 -18.64 20.88
C GLY A 34 -32.09 -17.42 20.06
N ILE A 35 -32.66 -16.24 20.35
CA ILE A 35 -32.26 -14.98 19.71
C ILE A 35 -30.82 -14.63 20.07
N GLY A 36 -30.43 -14.78 21.35
CA GLY A 36 -29.06 -14.52 21.78
C GLY A 36 -28.03 -15.41 21.07
N VAL A 37 -28.31 -16.71 20.95
CA VAL A 37 -27.47 -17.65 20.21
C VAL A 37 -27.40 -17.29 18.73
N LEU A 38 -28.53 -16.94 18.11
CA LEU A 38 -28.57 -16.56 16.70
C LEU A 38 -27.71 -15.32 16.42
N VAL A 39 -27.81 -14.27 17.24
CA VAL A 39 -26.98 -13.08 17.12
C VAL A 39 -25.50 -13.41 17.30
N ALA A 40 -25.15 -14.26 18.27
CA ALA A 40 -23.77 -14.70 18.48
C ALA A 40 -23.22 -15.46 17.26
N VAL A 41 -24.00 -16.37 16.68
CA VAL A 41 -23.62 -17.09 15.46
C VAL A 41 -23.43 -16.13 14.29
N PHE A 42 -24.35 -15.18 14.07
CA PHE A 42 -24.20 -14.17 13.02
C PHE A 42 -22.98 -13.28 13.23
N ALA A 43 -22.66 -12.91 14.47
CA ALA A 43 -21.47 -12.13 14.78
C ALA A 43 -20.18 -12.91 14.45
N VAL A 44 -20.11 -14.19 14.80
CA VAL A 44 -18.97 -15.07 14.47
C VAL A 44 -18.83 -15.25 12.96
N VAL A 45 -19.93 -15.55 12.26
CA VAL A 45 -19.93 -15.71 10.79
C VAL A 45 -19.58 -14.39 10.10
N GLY A 46 -20.12 -13.27 10.57
CA GLY A 46 -19.81 -11.94 10.06
C GLY A 46 -18.35 -11.54 10.27
N ALA A 47 -17.79 -11.82 11.46
CA ALA A 47 -16.38 -11.60 11.74
C ALA A 47 -15.48 -12.49 10.88
N TRP A 48 -15.81 -13.78 10.75
CA TRP A 48 -15.08 -14.71 9.91
C TRP A 48 -15.14 -14.33 8.42
N GLY A 49 -16.32 -13.95 7.93
CA GLY A 49 -16.53 -13.45 6.58
C GLY A 49 -15.76 -12.14 6.31
N SER A 50 -15.76 -11.22 7.28
CA SER A 50 -15.01 -9.96 7.22
C SER A 50 -13.50 -10.21 7.14
N ILE A 51 -12.96 -11.15 7.92
CA ILE A 51 -11.55 -11.52 7.88
C ILE A 51 -11.20 -12.20 6.54
N LYS A 52 -12.06 -13.12 6.07
CA LYS A 52 -11.84 -13.83 4.80
C LYS A 52 -11.89 -12.88 3.59
N ALA A 53 -12.78 -11.89 3.61
CA ALA A 53 -12.86 -10.85 2.59
C ALA A 53 -11.68 -9.86 2.64
N ARG A 54 -11.06 -9.67 3.80
CA ARG A 54 -9.88 -8.80 3.99
C ARG A 54 -8.54 -9.49 3.73
N LYS A 55 -8.51 -10.75 3.29
CA LYS A 55 -7.26 -11.37 2.85
C LYS A 55 -6.75 -10.59 1.64
N THR A 56 -5.89 -9.60 1.89
CA THR A 56 -4.85 -9.19 0.96
C THR A 56 -4.19 -10.48 0.53
N GLN A 57 -4.53 -10.93 -0.67
CA GLN A 57 -3.87 -12.06 -1.30
C GLN A 57 -2.41 -11.62 -1.40
N LEU A 58 -1.58 -12.24 -0.56
CA LEU A 58 -0.13 -12.06 -0.53
C LEU A 58 0.50 -13.43 -0.84
N GLY A 59 -0.26 -14.40 -1.35
CA GLY A 59 0.21 -15.76 -1.55
C GLY A 59 1.29 -15.78 -2.62
N GLU A 60 0.94 -15.32 -3.81
CA GLU A 60 1.87 -15.27 -4.94
C GLU A 60 2.97 -14.23 -4.71
N THR A 61 2.61 -13.05 -4.20
CA THR A 61 3.61 -12.00 -3.91
C THR A 61 4.64 -12.45 -2.88
N THR A 62 4.23 -13.18 -1.83
CA THR A 62 5.18 -13.72 -0.84
C THR A 62 6.00 -14.87 -1.41
N ARG A 63 5.42 -15.74 -2.24
CA ARG A 63 6.15 -16.80 -2.95
C ARG A 63 7.21 -16.21 -3.90
N PHE A 64 6.85 -15.16 -4.62
CA PHE A 64 7.71 -14.49 -5.58
C PHE A 64 8.82 -13.72 -4.87
N TRP A 65 8.50 -12.74 -4.02
CA TRP A 65 9.54 -11.91 -3.41
C TRP A 65 10.33 -12.59 -2.29
N GLY A 66 9.71 -13.57 -1.63
CA GLY A 66 10.25 -14.18 -0.42
C GLY A 66 10.09 -13.29 0.83
N PRO A 67 10.22 -13.87 2.03
CA PRO A 67 9.93 -13.19 3.29
C PRO A 67 10.85 -11.99 3.54
N LYS A 68 12.13 -12.07 3.15
CA LYS A 68 13.10 -10.98 3.33
C LYS A 68 12.71 -9.73 2.55
N THR A 69 12.36 -9.89 1.28
CA THR A 69 11.96 -8.78 0.40
C THR A 69 10.63 -8.17 0.81
N ILE A 70 9.64 -9.00 1.20
CA ILE A 70 8.38 -8.51 1.75
C ILE A 70 8.63 -7.67 3.01
N MET A 71 9.48 -8.16 3.92
CA MET A 71 9.83 -7.42 5.13
C MET A 71 10.53 -6.09 4.80
N ALA A 72 11.46 -6.09 3.84
CA ALA A 72 12.11 -4.87 3.37
C ALA A 72 11.11 -3.87 2.78
N LEU A 73 10.19 -4.32 1.94
CA LEU A 73 9.13 -3.48 1.36
C LEU A 73 8.20 -2.89 2.42
N GLN A 74 7.94 -3.61 3.52
CA GLN A 74 7.06 -3.16 4.59
C GLN A 74 7.74 -2.23 5.59
N LEU A 75 8.98 -2.57 6.00
CA LEU A 75 9.66 -1.93 7.13
C LEU A 75 10.83 -1.04 6.73
N GLY A 76 11.25 -1.07 5.47
CA GLY A 76 12.48 -0.41 5.06
C GLY A 76 12.43 1.09 5.23
N GLU A 77 13.44 1.61 5.92
CA GLU A 77 13.55 3.01 6.26
C GLU A 77 13.98 3.85 5.06
N ARG A 78 14.99 3.37 4.32
CA ARG A 78 15.54 4.08 3.17
C ARG A 78 15.27 3.36 1.87
N ILE A 79 14.84 4.11 0.87
CA ILE A 79 14.57 3.63 -0.49
C ILE A 79 15.34 4.53 -1.46
N GLU A 80 16.22 3.94 -2.24
CA GLU A 80 17.05 4.63 -3.24
C GLU A 80 16.73 4.05 -4.62
N ILE A 81 16.62 4.91 -5.63
CA ILE A 81 16.60 4.50 -7.04
C ILE A 81 18.02 4.59 -7.57
N ARG A 82 18.48 3.54 -8.24
CA ARG A 82 19.76 3.49 -8.93
C ARG A 82 19.56 3.24 -10.43
N PRO A 83 20.46 3.75 -11.28
CA PRO A 83 20.47 3.38 -12.69
C PRO A 83 20.70 1.89 -12.86
N ARG A 84 20.02 1.29 -13.84
CA ARG A 84 20.14 -0.13 -14.19
C ARG A 84 20.01 -0.30 -15.70
N GLY A 85 20.77 -1.24 -16.27
CA GLY A 85 20.83 -1.41 -17.72
C GLY A 85 21.41 -0.17 -18.40
N ASN A 86 20.74 0.30 -19.45
CA ASN A 86 21.21 1.42 -20.28
C ASN A 86 20.67 2.78 -19.82
N SER A 87 20.25 2.87 -18.56
CA SER A 87 19.80 4.11 -17.95
C SER A 87 20.95 4.81 -17.26
N ASP A 88 21.10 6.12 -17.48
CA ASP A 88 22.16 6.94 -16.89
C ASP A 88 21.54 8.08 -16.09
N PHE A 89 21.64 8.02 -14.76
CA PHE A 89 21.23 9.07 -13.84
C PHE A 89 21.86 8.84 -12.47
N GLU A 90 22.07 9.92 -11.72
CA GLU A 90 22.59 9.84 -10.35
C GLU A 90 21.59 9.15 -9.41
N PRO A 91 22.06 8.30 -8.48
CA PRO A 91 21.18 7.65 -7.51
C PRO A 91 20.32 8.65 -6.74
N VAL A 92 19.01 8.38 -6.68
CA VAL A 92 18.03 9.29 -6.07
C VAL A 92 17.48 8.68 -4.79
N ASP A 93 17.68 9.35 -3.67
CA ASP A 93 17.05 8.97 -2.39
C ASP A 93 15.56 9.35 -2.40
N LEU A 94 14.70 8.34 -2.32
CA LEU A 94 13.26 8.51 -2.27
C LEU A 94 12.70 8.62 -0.86
N THR A 95 13.50 8.43 0.18
CA THR A 95 13.03 8.26 1.57
C THR A 95 12.06 9.37 2.02
N SER A 96 12.32 10.61 1.62
CA SER A 96 11.51 11.79 1.97
C SER A 96 10.48 12.17 0.90
N THR A 97 10.27 11.32 -0.10
CA THR A 97 9.40 11.61 -1.25
C THR A 97 7.96 11.23 -0.92
N PRO A 98 6.97 12.11 -1.18
CA PRO A 98 5.56 11.76 -1.00
C PRO A 98 5.17 10.60 -1.94
N GLY A 99 4.31 9.72 -1.47
CA GLY A 99 3.78 8.61 -2.28
C GLY A 99 4.57 7.31 -2.24
N LEU A 100 5.61 7.16 -1.42
CA LEU A 100 6.29 5.89 -1.19
C LEU A 100 5.35 4.75 -0.75
N GLY A 101 4.28 5.07 -0.03
CA GLY A 101 3.24 4.11 0.32
C GLY A 101 2.55 3.50 -0.91
N HIS A 102 2.39 4.27 -1.99
CA HIS A 102 1.86 3.77 -3.25
C HIS A 102 2.84 2.84 -3.96
N LEU A 103 4.15 3.17 -3.97
CA LEU A 103 5.18 2.27 -4.51
C LEU A 103 5.21 0.94 -3.76
N ARG A 104 5.26 1.00 -2.41
CA ARG A 104 5.24 -0.22 -1.58
C ARG A 104 4.00 -1.06 -1.86
N ARG A 105 2.82 -0.43 -1.89
CA ARG A 105 1.58 -1.12 -2.24
C ARG A 105 1.64 -1.68 -3.65
N ALA A 106 2.21 -0.95 -4.60
CA ALA A 106 2.31 -1.38 -5.99
C ALA A 106 3.09 -2.69 -6.11
N LEU A 107 4.18 -2.83 -5.34
CA LEU A 107 5.05 -4.01 -5.32
C LEU A 107 4.54 -5.16 -4.43
N LEU A 108 3.69 -4.86 -3.44
CA LEU A 108 3.15 -5.84 -2.50
C LEU A 108 1.78 -6.42 -2.90
N GLU A 109 0.97 -5.70 -3.66
CA GLU A 109 -0.38 -6.13 -4.01
C GLU A 109 -0.36 -7.20 -5.11
N GLU A 110 -0.91 -8.38 -4.81
CA GLU A 110 -0.88 -9.52 -5.73
C GLU A 110 -1.60 -9.27 -7.05
N ARG A 111 -2.67 -8.47 -7.03
CA ARG A 111 -3.48 -8.12 -8.21
C ARG A 111 -2.77 -7.21 -9.20
N HIS A 112 -1.60 -6.67 -8.84
CA HIS A 112 -0.86 -5.77 -9.70
C HIS A 112 0.06 -6.49 -10.69
N PHE A 113 0.29 -7.79 -10.50
CA PHE A 113 1.13 -8.62 -11.34
C PHE A 113 0.30 -9.62 -12.12
N ASP A 114 0.75 -9.90 -13.33
CA ASP A 114 0.25 -11.03 -14.12
C ASP A 114 1.14 -12.25 -13.85
N TRP A 115 0.71 -13.08 -12.90
CA TRP A 115 1.46 -14.27 -12.47
C TRP A 115 1.63 -15.32 -13.57
N THR A 116 0.87 -15.24 -14.67
CA THR A 116 1.05 -16.15 -15.81
C THR A 116 2.31 -15.83 -16.62
N THR A 117 2.89 -14.65 -16.42
CA THR A 117 4.11 -14.16 -17.11
C THR A 117 5.39 -14.45 -16.33
N GLU A 118 5.34 -15.15 -15.19
CA GLU A 118 6.52 -15.44 -14.39
C GLU A 118 7.53 -16.31 -15.17
N THR A 119 8.75 -15.82 -15.30
CA THR A 119 9.85 -16.55 -15.95
C THR A 119 11.14 -16.50 -15.13
N ALA A 120 11.94 -17.57 -15.23
CA ALA A 120 13.23 -17.69 -14.56
C ALA A 120 14.35 -16.98 -15.34
N SER A 121 14.27 -15.65 -15.40
CA SER A 121 15.18 -14.82 -16.18
C SER A 121 15.24 -13.41 -15.57
N PRO A 122 16.38 -12.70 -15.67
CA PRO A 122 16.53 -11.37 -15.10
C PRO A 122 15.63 -10.34 -15.79
N VAL A 123 15.25 -9.31 -15.04
CA VAL A 123 14.53 -8.14 -15.58
C VAL A 123 15.41 -7.36 -16.57
N LEU A 124 16.73 -7.43 -16.40
CA LEU A 124 17.71 -6.71 -17.23
C LEU A 124 17.58 -7.02 -18.73
N GLU A 125 17.18 -8.24 -19.10
CA GLU A 125 16.94 -8.62 -20.50
C GLU A 125 15.73 -7.89 -21.12
N MET A 126 14.83 -7.37 -20.30
CA MET A 126 13.67 -6.60 -20.72
C MET A 126 13.95 -5.08 -20.71
N CYS A 127 15.19 -4.69 -20.48
CA CYS A 127 15.62 -3.30 -20.55
C CYS A 127 15.88 -2.92 -22.00
N VAL A 128 14.95 -2.17 -22.57
CA VAL A 128 15.09 -1.56 -23.89
C VAL A 128 15.88 -0.24 -23.79
N ASN A 129 16.60 0.14 -24.85
CA ASN A 129 17.25 1.45 -24.89
C ASN A 129 16.21 2.55 -25.04
N ALA A 130 16.50 3.73 -24.49
CA ALA A 130 15.65 4.90 -24.70
C ALA A 130 15.44 5.22 -26.20
N SER A 131 16.46 4.99 -27.02
CA SER A 131 16.42 5.14 -28.48
C SER A 131 15.46 4.17 -29.18
N ASP A 132 15.23 2.99 -28.60
CA ASP A 132 14.44 1.93 -29.22
C ASP A 132 12.94 2.09 -28.91
N ILE A 133 12.60 3.00 -27.99
CA ILE A 133 11.23 3.26 -27.51
C ILE A 133 10.51 4.32 -28.36
N GLU A 134 11.13 4.86 -29.41
CA GLU A 134 10.50 5.81 -30.34
C GLU A 134 9.18 5.31 -30.96
N ASN A 135 8.81 4.03 -30.78
CA ASN A 135 7.56 3.46 -31.27
C ASN A 135 6.55 3.05 -30.19
N GLU A 136 6.85 3.18 -28.89
CA GLU A 136 5.93 2.73 -27.85
C GLU A 136 4.96 3.84 -27.41
N GLN A 137 3.66 3.57 -27.58
CA GLN A 137 2.58 4.55 -27.41
C GLN A 137 2.50 5.13 -25.99
N VAL A 138 2.93 4.38 -24.97
CA VAL A 138 3.00 4.82 -23.56
C VAL A 138 3.93 6.02 -23.38
N VAL A 139 5.00 6.11 -24.19
CA VAL A 139 5.97 7.22 -24.13
C VAL A 139 5.54 8.40 -24.98
N LYS A 140 4.71 8.21 -26.01
CA LYS A 140 4.27 9.28 -26.93
C LYS A 140 3.16 10.16 -26.36
N ASP A 141 2.21 9.56 -25.64
CA ASP A 141 1.00 10.26 -25.18
C ASP A 141 1.06 10.65 -23.70
N GLY A 142 2.15 10.31 -23.01
CA GLY A 142 2.35 10.61 -21.59
C GLY A 142 2.79 12.07 -21.34
N PRO A 143 2.55 12.62 -20.14
CA PRO A 143 2.97 13.98 -19.76
C PRO A 143 4.50 14.18 -19.75
N PHE A 144 5.27 13.12 -20.02
CA PHE A 144 6.72 13.11 -20.10
C PHE A 144 7.25 12.69 -21.47
N ALA A 145 6.41 12.70 -22.50
CA ALA A 145 6.82 12.44 -23.88
C ALA A 145 7.99 13.35 -24.29
N GLY A 146 9.07 12.74 -24.81
CA GLY A 146 10.29 13.46 -25.21
C GLY A 146 11.29 13.76 -24.09
N LYS A 147 11.07 13.30 -22.85
CA LYS A 147 12.08 13.35 -21.79
C LYS A 147 12.86 12.03 -21.71
N ASN A 148 14.17 12.11 -21.50
CA ASN A 148 15.06 10.96 -21.26
C ASN A 148 14.74 10.31 -19.91
N LEU A 149 13.65 9.55 -19.86
CA LEU A 149 13.30 8.75 -18.70
C LEU A 149 14.07 7.43 -18.74
N PRO A 150 14.63 7.00 -17.60
CA PRO A 150 15.28 5.70 -17.52
C PRO A 150 14.25 4.61 -17.78
N THR A 151 14.63 3.70 -18.68
CA THR A 151 13.80 2.58 -19.12
C THR A 151 13.81 1.46 -18.10
N CYS A 152 14.92 1.39 -17.35
CA CYS A 152 15.15 0.47 -16.27
C CYS A 152 15.76 1.15 -15.07
N LEU A 153 15.37 0.68 -13.90
CA LEU A 153 15.90 1.16 -12.64
C LEU A 153 15.99 0.05 -11.62
N GLN A 154 16.87 0.23 -10.64
CA GLN A 154 16.98 -0.64 -9.49
C GLN A 154 16.49 0.12 -8.26
N ILE A 155 15.60 -0.49 -7.49
CA ILE A 155 15.20 0.00 -6.18
C ILE A 155 16.05 -0.71 -5.15
N ARG A 156 16.80 0.06 -4.36
CA ARG A 156 17.55 -0.44 -3.22
C ARG A 156 16.86 -0.03 -1.92
N ILE A 157 16.52 -1.01 -1.09
CA ILE A 157 15.86 -0.81 0.19
C ILE A 157 16.82 -1.18 1.32
N THR A 158 17.01 -0.28 2.27
CA THR A 158 17.89 -0.47 3.41
C THR A 158 17.24 -0.04 4.73
N ASP A 159 17.75 -0.60 5.83
CA ASP A 159 17.30 -0.33 7.20
C ASP A 159 18.52 0.03 8.07
N PRO A 160 19.11 1.23 7.90
CA PRO A 160 20.37 1.60 8.55
C PRO A 160 20.24 1.65 10.07
N THR A 161 19.06 2.00 10.61
CA THR A 161 18.83 2.13 12.04
C THR A 161 18.45 0.78 12.65
N GLY A 162 17.40 0.14 12.12
CA GLY A 162 16.85 -1.08 12.69
C GLY A 162 17.65 -2.35 12.39
N LYS A 163 18.41 -2.38 11.28
CA LYS A 163 19.15 -3.56 10.79
C LYS A 163 18.34 -4.86 10.80
N ARG A 164 17.03 -4.77 10.56
CA ARG A 164 16.10 -5.91 10.63
C ARG A 164 16.27 -6.85 9.44
N PHE A 165 16.78 -6.35 8.32
CA PHE A 165 17.04 -7.12 7.11
C PHE A 165 18.31 -6.62 6.40
N GLU A 166 18.90 -7.50 5.59
CA GLU A 166 19.99 -7.17 4.66
C GLU A 166 19.47 -6.32 3.49
N PRO A 167 20.27 -5.41 2.91
CA PRO A 167 19.87 -4.62 1.75
C PRO A 167 19.19 -5.47 0.67
N VAL A 168 18.00 -5.05 0.26
CA VAL A 168 17.22 -5.73 -0.79
C VAL A 168 17.23 -4.87 -2.03
N GLU A 169 17.47 -5.51 -3.18
CA GLU A 169 17.54 -4.87 -4.48
C GLU A 169 16.49 -5.49 -5.41
N ILE A 170 15.71 -4.62 -6.05
CA ILE A 170 14.62 -4.99 -6.96
C ILE A 170 14.87 -4.28 -8.29
N ASP A 171 14.95 -5.03 -9.38
CA ASP A 171 15.08 -4.49 -10.72
C ASP A 171 13.70 -4.28 -11.34
N LEU A 172 13.50 -3.15 -12.01
CA LEU A 172 12.28 -2.80 -12.74
C LEU A 172 12.60 -2.37 -14.17
N SER A 173 11.82 -2.88 -15.14
CA SER A 173 11.71 -2.32 -16.50
C SER A 173 10.38 -1.59 -16.60
N LEU A 174 10.42 -0.25 -16.71
CA LEU A 174 9.22 0.59 -16.63
C LEU A 174 8.36 0.51 -17.89
N VAL A 175 9.00 0.25 -19.03
CA VAL A 175 8.37 0.22 -20.35
C VAL A 175 7.53 -1.06 -20.51
N GLY A 176 8.19 -2.21 -20.38
CA GLY A 176 7.50 -3.51 -20.40
C GLY A 176 6.73 -3.80 -19.11
N GLY A 177 6.95 -3.04 -18.05
CA GLY A 177 6.33 -3.23 -16.74
C GLY A 177 6.84 -4.47 -16.01
N TRP A 178 8.10 -4.88 -16.22
CA TRP A 178 8.68 -6.06 -15.58
C TRP A 178 9.28 -5.74 -14.23
N ALA A 179 9.13 -6.65 -13.28
CA ALA A 179 9.70 -6.54 -11.94
C ALA A 179 10.30 -7.87 -11.48
N GLY A 180 11.37 -7.79 -10.68
CA GLY A 180 12.02 -8.98 -10.15
C GLY A 180 13.16 -8.66 -9.20
N PRO A 181 13.63 -9.63 -8.41
CA PRO A 181 14.83 -9.47 -7.59
C PRO A 181 16.06 -9.19 -8.47
N SER A 182 16.96 -8.35 -7.99
CA SER A 182 18.19 -8.00 -8.73
C SER A 182 19.20 -9.16 -8.84
N ASP A 183 18.97 -10.27 -8.14
CA ASP A 183 19.74 -11.51 -8.30
C ASP A 183 19.50 -12.21 -9.65
N GLY A 184 18.50 -11.74 -10.42
CA GLY A 184 18.18 -12.25 -11.74
C GLY A 184 17.47 -13.61 -11.74
N SER A 185 17.05 -14.10 -10.57
CA SER A 185 16.44 -15.44 -10.43
C SER A 185 15.11 -15.58 -11.15
N LYS A 186 14.34 -14.49 -11.24
CA LYS A 186 13.00 -14.48 -11.85
C LYS A 186 12.52 -13.07 -12.15
N ARG A 187 11.51 -12.99 -13.02
CA ARG A 187 10.76 -11.77 -13.33
C ARG A 187 9.28 -12.06 -13.49
N VAL A 188 8.47 -11.04 -13.27
CA VAL A 188 7.01 -11.07 -13.52
C VAL A 188 6.58 -9.73 -14.10
N GLN A 189 5.60 -9.74 -14.99
CA GLN A 189 5.05 -8.53 -15.57
C GLN A 189 3.97 -7.93 -14.67
N THR A 190 3.93 -6.60 -14.60
CA THR A 190 2.80 -5.86 -14.03
C THR A 190 1.65 -5.84 -15.01
N THR A 191 0.43 -5.84 -14.46
CA THR A 191 -0.79 -5.76 -15.28
C THR A 191 -0.83 -4.48 -16.11
N GLU A 192 -1.56 -4.54 -17.23
CA GLU A 192 -1.72 -3.42 -18.15
C GLU A 192 -2.20 -2.12 -17.47
N TRP A 193 -2.99 -2.24 -16.41
CA TRP A 193 -3.50 -1.09 -15.66
C TRP A 193 -2.49 -0.47 -14.68
N VAL A 194 -1.56 -1.26 -14.15
CA VAL A 194 -0.57 -0.80 -13.16
C VAL A 194 0.67 -0.25 -13.85
N ARG A 195 1.10 -0.88 -14.93
CA ARG A 195 2.26 -0.48 -15.73
C ARG A 195 2.35 1.03 -16.01
N PRO A 196 1.33 1.70 -16.61
CA PRO A 196 1.41 3.13 -16.90
C PRO A 196 1.44 3.99 -15.63
N LYS A 197 0.88 3.50 -14.51
CA LYS A 197 0.89 4.22 -13.24
C LYS A 197 2.26 4.20 -12.60
N LEU A 198 2.93 3.05 -12.61
CA LEU A 198 4.30 2.93 -12.15
C LEU A 198 5.22 3.80 -12.99
N TYR A 199 5.12 3.71 -14.31
CA TYR A 199 5.89 4.55 -15.24
C TYR A 199 5.73 6.05 -14.91
N ASN A 200 4.48 6.54 -14.84
CA ASN A 200 4.20 7.95 -14.55
C ASN A 200 4.65 8.39 -13.14
N TRP A 201 4.55 7.50 -12.15
CA TRP A 201 5.00 7.79 -10.78
C TRP A 201 6.52 8.00 -10.74
N PHE A 202 7.28 7.08 -11.33
CA PHE A 202 8.74 7.21 -11.43
C PHE A 202 9.13 8.44 -12.24
N ALA A 203 8.47 8.67 -13.38
CA ALA A 203 8.74 9.83 -14.22
C ALA A 203 8.52 11.16 -13.48
N THR A 204 7.45 11.25 -12.70
CA THR A 204 7.16 12.44 -11.88
C THR A 204 8.26 12.66 -10.83
N ILE A 205 8.62 11.61 -10.10
CA ILE A 205 9.57 11.71 -8.99
C ILE A 205 10.98 12.04 -9.49
N MET A 206 11.44 11.37 -10.53
CA MET A 206 12.77 11.62 -11.08
C MET A 206 12.85 13.02 -11.66
N ASN A 207 11.82 13.47 -12.39
CA ASN A 207 11.78 14.84 -12.90
C ASN A 207 11.81 15.88 -11.78
N VAL A 208 11.04 15.69 -10.70
CA VAL A 208 11.04 16.63 -9.54
C VAL A 208 12.40 16.66 -8.83
N GLN A 209 13.04 15.50 -8.67
CA GLN A 209 14.33 15.41 -7.99
C GLN A 209 15.46 15.98 -8.84
N GLN A 210 15.47 15.72 -10.15
CA GLN A 210 16.40 16.37 -11.10
C GLN A 210 16.25 17.89 -11.07
N THR A 211 15.03 18.43 -11.16
CA THR A 211 14.82 19.89 -11.07
C THR A 211 15.33 20.48 -9.76
N ARG A 212 15.17 19.77 -8.62
CA ARG A 212 15.71 20.23 -7.33
C ARG A 212 17.23 20.20 -7.28
N TYR A 213 17.84 19.27 -8.00
CA TYR A 213 19.29 19.16 -8.10
C TYR A 213 19.85 20.29 -8.97
N ASP A 214 19.30 20.48 -10.18
CA ASP A 214 19.72 21.53 -11.12
C ASP A 214 19.61 22.95 -10.53
N LEU A 215 18.67 23.17 -9.60
CA LEU A 215 18.49 24.46 -8.91
C LEU A 215 19.45 24.69 -7.73
N ARG A 216 20.25 23.69 -7.34
CA ARG A 216 21.27 23.82 -6.27
C ARG A 216 22.64 24.22 -6.82
N GLU A 217 22.88 24.01 -8.12
CA GLU A 217 24.08 24.47 -8.83
C GLU A 217 23.88 25.89 -9.39
#